data_AF-A0A1Q8LTL1-F1
#
_entry.id   AF-A0A1Q8LTL1-F1
#
_cell.length_a   1.000
_cell.length_b   1.000
_cell.length_c   1.000
_cell.angle_alpha   90.00
_cell.angle_beta   90.00
_cell.angle_gamma   90.00
#
_symmetry.space_group_name_H-M   'P 1'
#
loop_
_entity.id
_entity.type
_entity.pdbx_description
1 polymer ?
#
loop_
_entity_poly.entity_id
_entity_poly.type
_entity_poly.pdbx_seq_one_letter_code
_entity_poly.pdbx_strand_id
1 'polypeptide(L)'
;MTGGLPDVDVLGVNVPGVDVPGVERREDDVREVDVLVVGGGGAGLTASMLLSRLGIDSLLVSARPDTSTVPKAHVLNQRTMEILRELGLAEQVYAAGTPAANMSHTGWYAGLRGEHDDYGREIARIECWGAGATDPAWVAASPCRTTNLPQIRLEPLLRRRAEELAPGRVRFGREVTALDPDEDGVTATVRDVATDEVTRVRARYVLGCDGGRFVGPDRGVTMEGVSNLFRSVSVHATTDLTRWLRDDEVLIRWIWLPHIGTSCAIVPMGPQRWGTDSEEWVFHLSFPMDVPVPDDEAVVAELRRALGLDRHPMQVHRINRWLVEGVVADRFADGRVLLLGDAVRRLPPTGGLGLNSAIQDAHNLVWKVAAVLQGQAGPGLLDSYEAERKPVTVQFVQHAVANIVTHLRGMEAAGFGPGSDPDRNWATLRRMWGDDPADEDLRRRMRRAFADQSGEFDALGIEYGYEVDPADPATALVDDGSPADPPPDPRIHRPGTRPGALLPHAWVDPDGDVTARLPVMDLVRPGRFLLIAGEDGQAWAEAAAKVAGELGVGLDAVRIGHLDGDLLAPGTAWLDRRGTGPGGAVLVRPDRVVAWCATGPADDPEAEVTAALDAVLRRDR
;
A
#
# COMPACT_ATOMS: atom_id res chain seq x y z
N MET A 1 58.85 -14.46 -1.92
CA MET A 1 59.91 -14.19 -2.90
C MET A 1 59.30 -14.26 -4.28
N THR A 2 59.49 -13.19 -5.07
CA THR A 2 59.44 -13.09 -6.56
C THR A 2 58.21 -13.66 -7.28
N GLY A 3 57.44 -12.91 -8.06
CA GLY A 3 57.64 -11.57 -8.60
C GLY A 3 56.39 -11.12 -9.36
N GLY A 4 56.27 -9.81 -9.54
CA GLY A 4 55.21 -9.18 -10.31
C GLY A 4 55.42 -9.30 -11.83
N LEU A 5 54.35 -9.03 -12.57
CA LEU A 5 54.37 -8.67 -13.97
C LEU A 5 53.39 -7.49 -14.21
N PRO A 6 53.63 -6.67 -15.25
CA PRO A 6 53.23 -5.26 -15.30
C PRO A 6 52.07 -4.97 -16.26
N ASP A 7 51.56 -3.74 -16.17
CA ASP A 7 50.76 -3.07 -17.21
C ASP A 7 51.46 -3.12 -18.57
N VAL A 8 50.71 -3.49 -19.62
CA VAL A 8 51.00 -3.10 -20.99
C VAL A 8 49.67 -2.85 -21.71
N ASP A 9 49.30 -1.58 -21.75
CA ASP A 9 48.45 -1.01 -22.80
C ASP A 9 49.23 -0.98 -24.13
N VAL A 10 48.55 -0.57 -25.21
CA VAL A 10 49.02 -0.32 -26.59
C VAL A 10 48.82 -1.46 -27.61
N LEU A 11 47.78 -1.31 -28.44
CA LEU A 11 47.84 -1.03 -29.89
C LEU A 11 46.57 -1.54 -30.57
N GLY A 12 45.78 -0.60 -31.08
CA GLY A 12 44.57 -0.88 -31.83
C GLY A 12 44.83 -1.64 -33.12
N VAL A 13 43.86 -2.50 -33.45
CA VAL A 13 43.64 -2.99 -34.80
C VAL A 13 42.17 -2.75 -35.12
N ASN A 14 41.96 -1.77 -35.99
CA ASN A 14 40.70 -1.44 -36.63
C ASN A 14 40.36 -2.58 -37.62
N VAL A 15 39.29 -3.34 -37.38
CA VAL A 15 38.79 -4.33 -38.34
C VAL A 15 37.53 -3.76 -38.99
N PRO A 16 37.53 -3.44 -40.29
CA PRO A 16 36.38 -2.87 -40.97
C PRO A 16 35.37 -3.94 -41.38
N GLY A 17 34.09 -3.61 -41.16
CA GLY A 17 32.96 -3.96 -42.04
C GLY A 17 32.71 -5.43 -42.33
N VAL A 18 31.85 -6.05 -41.53
CA VAL A 18 30.93 -7.07 -42.03
C VAL A 18 29.52 -6.49 -41.94
N ASP A 19 29.05 -6.01 -43.08
CA ASP A 19 27.68 -5.56 -43.31
C ASP A 19 26.75 -6.77 -43.23
N VAL A 20 25.92 -6.83 -42.19
CA VAL A 20 24.81 -7.78 -42.12
C VAL A 20 23.62 -7.12 -42.83
N PRO A 21 23.12 -7.65 -43.96
CA PRO A 21 22.09 -6.96 -44.73
C PRO A 21 20.73 -7.09 -44.05
N GLY A 22 20.08 -5.94 -43.83
CA GLY A 22 18.62 -5.86 -43.79
C GLY A 22 17.95 -5.87 -42.42
N VAL A 23 18.35 -4.99 -41.51
CA VAL A 23 17.35 -4.26 -40.71
C VAL A 23 17.42 -2.83 -41.20
N GLU A 24 16.58 -2.50 -42.18
CA GLU A 24 16.23 -1.10 -42.42
C GLU A 24 15.72 -0.56 -41.08
N ARG A 25 16.55 0.24 -40.38
CA ARG A 25 16.03 1.17 -39.38
C ARG A 25 15.12 2.09 -40.16
N ARG A 26 13.82 1.78 -40.20
CA ARG A 26 12.85 2.82 -40.45
C ARG A 26 13.11 3.88 -39.38
N GLU A 27 12.98 5.15 -39.71
CA GLU A 27 12.72 6.15 -38.69
C GLU A 27 11.39 5.73 -38.05
N ASP A 28 11.50 4.82 -37.07
CA ASP A 28 10.43 4.01 -36.53
C ASP A 28 9.44 4.93 -35.83
N ASP A 29 8.15 4.74 -36.12
CA ASP A 29 6.98 5.41 -35.57
C ASP A 29 7.10 5.57 -34.04
N VAL A 30 7.67 6.70 -33.58
CA VAL A 30 7.85 6.98 -32.16
C VAL A 30 6.50 7.35 -31.61
N ARG A 31 5.98 6.51 -30.71
CA ARG A 31 4.71 6.81 -30.06
C ARG A 31 4.90 7.87 -29.00
N GLU A 32 4.25 9.01 -29.15
CA GLU A 32 4.22 10.06 -28.13
C GLU A 32 3.08 9.85 -27.14
N VAL A 33 3.36 10.06 -25.86
CA VAL A 33 2.39 10.09 -24.76
C VAL A 33 2.81 11.14 -23.73
N ASP A 34 1.91 11.58 -22.87
CA ASP A 34 2.30 12.42 -21.74
C ASP A 34 3.04 11.59 -20.69
N VAL A 35 2.52 10.40 -20.38
CA VAL A 35 3.05 9.55 -19.31
C VAL A 35 3.22 8.08 -19.74
N LEU A 36 4.42 7.53 -19.57
CA LEU A 36 4.67 6.09 -19.68
C LEU A 36 4.68 5.45 -18.28
N VAL A 37 3.80 4.49 -18.04
CA VAL A 37 3.76 3.70 -16.80
C VAL A 37 4.45 2.36 -17.03
N VAL A 38 5.50 2.07 -16.29
CA VAL A 38 6.32 0.86 -16.45
C VAL A 38 6.02 -0.10 -15.31
N GLY A 39 5.19 -1.11 -15.56
CA GLY A 39 4.80 -2.14 -14.59
C GLY A 39 3.28 -2.23 -14.37
N GLY A 40 2.71 -3.42 -14.59
CA GLY A 40 1.26 -3.69 -14.48
C GLY A 40 0.82 -4.29 -13.15
N GLY A 41 1.46 -3.91 -12.04
CA GLY A 41 1.06 -4.29 -10.68
C GLY A 41 0.08 -3.29 -10.05
N GLY A 42 -0.22 -3.44 -8.75
CA GLY A 42 -1.14 -2.56 -8.02
C GLY A 42 -0.84 -1.07 -8.15
N ALA A 43 0.43 -0.64 -8.07
CA ALA A 43 0.83 0.75 -8.26
C ALA A 43 0.53 1.25 -9.69
N GLY A 44 1.05 0.57 -10.72
CA GLY A 44 0.93 1.01 -12.10
C GLY A 44 -0.49 0.97 -12.64
N LEU A 45 -1.27 -0.07 -12.30
CA LEU A 45 -2.68 -0.14 -12.68
C LEU A 45 -3.50 0.98 -12.01
N THR A 46 -3.21 1.29 -10.74
CA THR A 46 -3.82 2.45 -10.05
C THR A 46 -3.45 3.75 -10.74
N ALA A 47 -2.16 3.95 -11.05
CA ALA A 47 -1.68 5.15 -11.73
C ALA A 47 -2.34 5.33 -13.10
N SER A 48 -2.44 4.26 -13.89
CA SER A 48 -3.11 4.28 -15.20
C SER A 48 -4.59 4.68 -15.08
N MET A 49 -5.33 4.13 -14.11
CA MET A 49 -6.73 4.50 -13.89
C MET A 49 -6.90 5.97 -13.46
N LEU A 50 -6.04 6.45 -12.56
CA LEU A 50 -6.07 7.85 -12.10
C LEU A 50 -5.71 8.82 -13.23
N LEU A 51 -4.66 8.53 -14.02
CA LEU A 51 -4.28 9.33 -15.20
C LEU A 51 -5.44 9.42 -16.19
N SER A 52 -6.13 8.30 -16.43
CA SER A 52 -7.30 8.25 -17.32
C SER A 52 -8.46 9.11 -16.82
N ARG A 53 -8.73 9.11 -15.50
CA ARG A 53 -9.75 9.97 -14.87
C ARG A 53 -9.44 11.46 -15.01
N LEU A 54 -8.16 11.80 -15.09
CA LEU A 54 -7.65 13.17 -15.24
C LEU A 54 -7.47 13.57 -16.72
N GLY A 55 -7.77 12.69 -17.66
CA GLY A 55 -7.66 12.96 -19.10
C GLY A 55 -6.22 13.07 -19.62
N ILE A 56 -5.25 12.45 -18.94
CA ILE A 56 -3.83 12.45 -19.35
C ILE A 56 -3.56 11.29 -20.33
N ASP A 57 -2.94 11.55 -21.48
CA ASP A 57 -2.58 10.48 -22.41
C ASP A 57 -1.45 9.64 -21.81
N SER A 58 -1.77 8.42 -21.44
CA SER A 58 -0.81 7.50 -20.83
C SER A 58 -0.79 6.15 -21.52
N LEU A 59 0.38 5.52 -21.49
CA LEU A 59 0.59 4.13 -21.91
C LEU A 59 1.14 3.34 -20.73
N LEU A 60 0.48 2.25 -20.34
CA LEU A 60 1.03 1.29 -19.41
C LEU A 60 1.64 0.12 -20.17
N VAL A 61 2.88 -0.23 -19.84
CA VAL A 61 3.57 -1.42 -20.33
C VAL A 61 3.95 -2.34 -19.17
N SER A 62 3.84 -3.66 -19.37
CA SER A 62 4.32 -4.64 -18.40
C SER A 62 5.02 -5.80 -19.09
N ALA A 63 6.22 -6.15 -18.61
CA ALA A 63 7.00 -7.26 -19.15
C ALA A 63 6.29 -8.62 -19.00
N ARG A 64 5.44 -8.76 -17.98
CA ARG A 64 4.67 -9.99 -17.76
C ARG A 64 3.56 -10.12 -18.82
N PRO A 65 3.22 -11.33 -19.26
CA PRO A 65 2.13 -11.54 -20.21
C PRO A 65 0.74 -11.30 -19.59
N ASP A 66 0.62 -11.37 -18.26
CA ASP A 66 -0.61 -11.14 -17.51
C ASP A 66 -0.31 -10.69 -16.07
N THR A 67 -1.36 -10.43 -15.28
CA THR A 67 -1.32 -10.14 -13.85
C THR A 67 -0.72 -11.29 -13.03
N SER A 68 -0.43 -11.05 -11.75
CA SER A 68 0.15 -12.01 -10.83
C SER A 68 -0.64 -13.33 -10.79
N THR A 69 0.08 -14.45 -10.92
CA THR A 69 -0.48 -15.82 -10.77
C THR A 69 -0.27 -16.38 -9.36
N VAL A 70 0.16 -15.54 -8.41
CA VAL A 70 0.38 -15.88 -7.00
C VAL A 70 -0.38 -14.92 -6.10
N PRO A 71 -0.93 -15.38 -4.95
CA PRO A 71 -1.77 -14.56 -4.07
C PRO A 71 -1.10 -13.31 -3.51
N LYS A 72 0.17 -13.38 -3.08
CA LYS A 72 0.95 -12.26 -2.51
C LYS A 72 0.16 -11.44 -1.47
N ALA A 73 0.18 -10.10 -1.54
CA ALA A 73 -0.53 -9.22 -0.62
C ALA A 73 -2.05 -9.45 -0.73
N HIS A 74 -2.75 -9.34 0.38
CA HIS A 74 -4.17 -9.69 0.44
C HIS A 74 -5.02 -8.74 1.30
N VAL A 75 -4.49 -8.15 2.38
CA VAL A 75 -5.21 -7.15 3.18
C VAL A 75 -5.21 -5.79 2.47
N LEU A 76 -6.39 -5.18 2.33
CA LEU A 76 -6.62 -3.85 1.77
C LEU A 76 -7.19 -2.94 2.86
N ASN A 77 -6.41 -1.95 3.30
CA ASN A 77 -6.80 -1.04 4.37
C ASN A 77 -7.83 0.00 3.91
N GLN A 78 -8.38 0.76 4.86
CA GLN A 78 -9.42 1.76 4.57
C GLN A 78 -8.97 2.78 3.53
N ARG A 79 -7.73 3.28 3.62
CA ARG A 79 -7.20 4.27 2.68
C ARG A 79 -7.15 3.75 1.25
N THR A 80 -6.74 2.51 1.06
CA THR A 80 -6.77 1.86 -0.25
C THR A 80 -8.21 1.66 -0.73
N MET A 81 -9.13 1.24 0.14
CA MET A 81 -10.53 1.07 -0.23
C MET A 81 -11.21 2.38 -0.63
N GLU A 82 -10.82 3.51 -0.05
CA GLU A 82 -11.27 4.83 -0.48
C GLU A 82 -10.79 5.22 -1.88
N ILE A 83 -9.55 4.86 -2.24
CA ILE A 83 -9.01 5.08 -3.59
C ILE A 83 -9.72 4.16 -4.57
N LEU A 84 -9.96 2.90 -4.20
CA LEU A 84 -10.73 1.97 -5.03
C LEU A 84 -12.21 2.38 -5.15
N ARG A 85 -12.79 3.02 -4.14
CA ARG A 85 -14.13 3.63 -4.21
C ARG A 85 -14.17 4.73 -5.26
N GLU A 86 -13.21 5.65 -5.22
CA GLU A 86 -13.06 6.70 -6.24
C GLU A 86 -12.96 6.10 -7.65
N LEU A 87 -12.22 5.00 -7.80
CA LEU A 87 -12.03 4.31 -9.08
C LEU A 87 -13.23 3.45 -9.52
N GLY A 88 -14.25 3.29 -8.66
CA GLY A 88 -15.47 2.53 -8.93
C GLY A 88 -15.32 1.01 -8.74
N LEU A 89 -14.39 0.59 -7.89
CA LEU A 89 -14.00 -0.81 -7.68
C LEU A 89 -14.32 -1.35 -6.28
N ALA A 90 -14.55 -0.49 -5.28
CA ALA A 90 -14.72 -0.93 -3.89
C ALA A 90 -15.78 -2.03 -3.73
N GLU A 91 -16.96 -1.87 -4.34
CA GLU A 91 -18.04 -2.87 -4.25
C GLU A 91 -17.67 -4.21 -4.91
N GLN A 92 -16.98 -4.18 -6.05
CA GLN A 92 -16.51 -5.40 -6.70
C GLN A 92 -15.47 -6.12 -5.85
N VAL A 93 -14.60 -5.36 -5.17
CA VAL A 93 -13.59 -5.90 -4.25
C VAL A 93 -14.25 -6.48 -3.00
N TYR A 94 -15.25 -5.84 -2.41
CA TYR A 94 -16.00 -6.42 -1.29
C TYR A 94 -16.78 -7.68 -1.70
N ALA A 95 -17.38 -7.69 -2.89
CA ALA A 95 -18.15 -8.83 -3.38
C ALA A 95 -17.25 -10.04 -3.70
N ALA A 96 -16.04 -9.81 -4.20
CA ALA A 96 -15.08 -10.86 -4.51
C ALA A 96 -14.20 -11.26 -3.31
N GLY A 97 -14.12 -10.42 -2.28
CA GLY A 97 -13.25 -10.57 -1.12
C GLY A 97 -13.86 -11.37 0.03
N THR A 98 -13.07 -11.51 1.07
CA THR A 98 -13.48 -12.17 2.32
C THR A 98 -14.62 -11.40 2.99
N PRO A 99 -15.72 -12.08 3.39
CA PRO A 99 -16.75 -11.46 4.19
C PRO A 99 -16.16 -10.90 5.49
N ALA A 100 -16.67 -9.75 5.95
CA ALA A 100 -16.11 -9.06 7.12
C ALA A 100 -16.08 -9.95 8.38
N ALA A 101 -17.08 -10.80 8.56
CA ALA A 101 -17.14 -11.75 9.68
C ALA A 101 -15.95 -12.73 9.68
N ASN A 102 -15.45 -13.14 8.51
CA ASN A 102 -14.35 -14.08 8.32
C ASN A 102 -12.95 -13.48 8.50
N MET A 103 -12.87 -12.20 8.84
CA MET A 103 -11.60 -11.51 9.06
C MET A 103 -11.63 -10.57 10.26
N SER A 104 -12.36 -10.96 11.30
CA SER A 104 -12.42 -10.19 12.54
C SER A 104 -11.30 -10.54 13.51
N HIS A 105 -10.64 -11.69 13.32
CA HIS A 105 -9.61 -12.18 14.22
C HIS A 105 -8.37 -12.73 13.51
N THR A 106 -7.28 -12.75 14.27
CA THR A 106 -6.07 -13.55 14.02
C THR A 106 -5.86 -14.48 15.22
N GLY A 107 -5.39 -15.71 14.98
CA GLY A 107 -5.35 -16.76 16.00
C GLY A 107 -4.04 -17.55 16.00
N TRP A 108 -3.61 -17.99 17.18
CA TRP A 108 -2.43 -18.82 17.40
C TRP A 108 -2.84 -20.20 17.87
N TYR A 109 -2.26 -21.24 17.27
CA TYR A 109 -2.64 -22.64 17.52
C TYR A 109 -1.42 -23.53 17.75
N ALA A 110 -1.55 -24.51 18.63
CA ALA A 110 -0.52 -25.49 18.92
C ALA A 110 -0.57 -26.63 17.91
N GLY A 111 0.15 -26.48 16.80
CA GLY A 111 0.13 -27.39 15.67
C GLY A 111 -1.24 -27.43 14.97
N LEU A 112 -1.32 -28.17 13.87
CA LEU A 112 -2.60 -28.44 13.19
C LEU A 112 -3.10 -29.85 13.47
N ARG A 113 -2.24 -30.85 13.24
CA ARG A 113 -2.52 -32.26 13.48
C ARG A 113 -1.26 -33.01 13.87
N GLY A 114 -1.38 -33.96 14.80
CA GLY A 114 -0.31 -34.88 15.19
C GLY A 114 -0.75 -35.86 16.27
N GLU A 115 0.21 -36.52 16.92
CA GLU A 115 -0.04 -37.60 17.90
C GLU A 115 -0.41 -37.11 19.30
N HIS A 116 -0.09 -35.85 19.62
CA HIS A 116 -0.35 -35.25 20.92
C HIS A 116 -1.80 -34.75 21.04
N ASP A 117 -2.44 -34.95 22.19
CA ASP A 117 -3.86 -34.60 22.37
C ASP A 117 -4.15 -33.09 22.24
N ASP A 118 -3.16 -32.23 22.48
CA ASP A 118 -3.30 -30.77 22.41
C ASP A 118 -3.09 -30.19 20.99
N TYR A 119 -2.93 -31.01 19.94
CA TYR A 119 -2.83 -30.48 18.56
C TYR A 119 -4.10 -29.72 18.15
N GLY A 120 -3.92 -28.57 17.52
CA GLY A 120 -5.02 -27.69 17.08
C GLY A 120 -5.67 -26.90 18.21
N ARG A 121 -5.17 -27.04 19.45
CA ARG A 121 -5.66 -26.24 20.58
C ARG A 121 -5.26 -24.78 20.42
N GLU A 122 -6.22 -23.89 20.63
CA GLU A 122 -5.98 -22.45 20.60
C GLU A 122 -5.07 -22.02 21.75
N ILE A 123 -4.06 -21.23 21.40
CA ILE A 123 -3.12 -20.61 22.33
C ILE A 123 -3.63 -19.21 22.69
N ALA A 124 -3.98 -18.43 21.67
CA ALA A 124 -4.50 -17.08 21.81
C ALA A 124 -5.28 -16.68 20.56
N ARG A 125 -6.09 -15.64 20.70
CA ARG A 125 -6.81 -14.99 19.61
C ARG A 125 -6.96 -13.52 19.95
N ILE A 126 -6.78 -12.65 18.95
CA ILE A 126 -7.00 -11.21 19.09
C ILE A 126 -7.81 -10.69 17.91
N GLU A 127 -8.52 -9.60 18.16
CA GLU A 127 -9.23 -8.84 17.14
C GLU A 127 -8.24 -8.18 16.18
N CYS A 128 -8.66 -8.01 14.92
CA CYS A 128 -7.84 -7.37 13.89
C CYS A 128 -8.67 -6.52 12.92
N TRP A 129 -8.03 -5.47 12.39
CA TRP A 129 -8.51 -4.63 11.29
C TRP A 129 -9.95 -4.11 11.46
N GLY A 130 -10.26 -3.59 12.64
CA GLY A 130 -11.61 -3.12 12.98
C GLY A 130 -12.64 -4.24 13.18
N ALA A 131 -12.13 -5.46 13.36
CA ALA A 131 -12.78 -6.72 13.75
C ALA A 131 -14.08 -7.04 12.99
N GLY A 132 -14.04 -6.93 11.67
CA GLY A 132 -15.20 -7.19 10.81
C GLY A 132 -16.12 -5.98 10.64
N ALA A 133 -15.54 -4.78 10.67
CA ALA A 133 -16.22 -3.50 10.45
C ALA A 133 -17.22 -3.13 11.55
N THR A 134 -16.89 -3.45 12.79
CA THR A 134 -17.74 -3.15 13.96
C THR A 134 -17.06 -2.26 15.00
N ASP A 135 -15.72 -2.14 14.97
CA ASP A 135 -15.00 -1.26 15.88
C ASP A 135 -15.40 0.22 15.66
N PRO A 136 -15.83 0.94 16.71
CA PRO A 136 -16.27 2.33 16.59
C PRO A 136 -15.21 3.30 16.05
N ALA A 137 -13.93 3.13 16.42
CA ALA A 137 -12.85 4.00 15.95
C ALA A 137 -12.60 3.79 14.45
N TRP A 138 -12.59 2.54 13.99
CA TRP A 138 -12.43 2.20 12.57
C TRP A 138 -13.62 2.66 11.74
N VAL A 139 -14.86 2.44 12.20
CA VAL A 139 -16.09 2.92 11.53
C VAL A 139 -16.13 4.46 11.48
N ALA A 140 -15.62 5.12 12.51
CA ALA A 140 -15.55 6.57 12.58
C ALA A 140 -14.49 7.17 11.65
N ALA A 141 -13.43 6.42 11.30
CA ALA A 141 -12.29 6.93 10.53
C ALA A 141 -12.57 7.05 9.02
N SER A 142 -13.37 6.15 8.46
CA SER A 142 -13.63 6.09 7.01
C SER A 142 -15.02 5.50 6.72
N PRO A 143 -15.68 5.91 5.61
CA PRO A 143 -16.88 5.20 5.14
C PRO A 143 -16.56 3.82 4.55
N CYS A 144 -15.29 3.51 4.31
CA CYS A 144 -14.82 2.21 3.84
C CYS A 144 -14.36 1.33 5.00
N ARG A 145 -14.45 0.01 4.81
CA ARG A 145 -13.90 -0.98 5.76
C ARG A 145 -12.66 -1.63 5.18
N THR A 146 -11.76 -2.08 6.05
CA THR A 146 -10.69 -2.99 5.66
C THR A 146 -11.28 -4.29 5.12
N THR A 147 -10.62 -4.88 4.12
CA THR A 147 -11.07 -6.13 3.48
C THR A 147 -9.88 -7.00 3.09
N ASN A 148 -10.15 -8.24 2.72
CA ASN A 148 -9.15 -9.19 2.25
C ASN A 148 -9.50 -9.68 0.84
N LEU A 149 -8.59 -9.44 -0.12
CA LEU A 149 -8.64 -9.98 -1.47
C LEU A 149 -7.21 -10.15 -2.00
N PRO A 150 -6.70 -11.39 -2.16
CA PRO A 150 -5.34 -11.61 -2.63
C PRO A 150 -5.09 -11.03 -4.04
N GLN A 151 -3.86 -10.59 -4.31
CA GLN A 151 -3.45 -9.98 -5.59
C GLN A 151 -3.77 -10.84 -6.82
N ILE A 152 -3.73 -12.16 -6.71
CA ILE A 152 -4.15 -13.08 -7.79
C ILE A 152 -5.59 -12.83 -8.26
N ARG A 153 -6.43 -12.20 -7.43
CA ARG A 153 -7.83 -11.88 -7.74
C ARG A 153 -8.09 -10.38 -7.82
N LEU A 154 -7.36 -9.57 -7.06
CA LEU A 154 -7.44 -8.12 -7.14
C LEU A 154 -6.86 -7.59 -8.46
N GLU A 155 -5.65 -8.01 -8.86
CA GLU A 155 -4.99 -7.46 -10.05
C GLU A 155 -5.82 -7.65 -11.34
N PRO A 156 -6.49 -8.79 -11.57
CA PRO A 156 -7.44 -8.92 -12.68
C PRO A 156 -8.57 -7.88 -12.68
N LEU A 157 -9.12 -7.52 -11.51
CA LEU A 157 -10.15 -6.48 -11.39
C LEU A 157 -9.58 -5.10 -11.72
N LEU A 158 -8.39 -4.79 -11.18
CA LEU A 158 -7.67 -3.55 -11.48
C LEU A 158 -7.34 -3.43 -12.97
N ARG A 159 -6.83 -4.52 -13.57
CA ARG A 159 -6.48 -4.58 -14.98
C ARG A 159 -7.68 -4.34 -15.87
N ARG A 160 -8.79 -5.05 -15.64
CA ARG A 160 -10.02 -4.89 -16.41
C ARG A 160 -10.50 -3.44 -16.35
N ARG A 161 -10.51 -2.84 -15.16
CA ARG A 161 -10.94 -1.45 -14.99
C ARG A 161 -10.01 -0.45 -15.68
N ALA A 162 -8.70 -0.68 -15.63
CA ALA A 162 -7.72 0.14 -16.36
C ALA A 162 -7.91 0.02 -17.89
N GLU A 163 -8.17 -1.18 -18.40
CA GLU A 163 -8.46 -1.41 -19.83
C GLU A 163 -9.79 -0.77 -20.28
N GLU A 164 -10.82 -0.76 -19.42
CA GLU A 164 -12.09 -0.06 -19.65
C GLU A 164 -11.91 1.46 -19.71
N LEU A 165 -11.10 2.02 -18.80
CA LEU A 165 -10.84 3.46 -18.73
C LEU A 165 -9.88 3.94 -19.82
N ALA A 166 -8.96 3.08 -20.26
CA ALA A 166 -7.96 3.40 -21.28
C ALA A 166 -7.85 2.30 -22.35
N PRO A 167 -8.86 2.14 -23.24
CA PRO A 167 -8.87 1.10 -24.25
C PRO A 167 -7.61 1.12 -25.12
N GLY A 168 -6.89 -0.02 -25.16
CA GLY A 168 -5.68 -0.17 -25.96
C GLY A 168 -4.44 0.59 -25.44
N ARG A 169 -4.51 1.15 -24.23
CA ARG A 169 -3.38 1.84 -23.56
C ARG A 169 -2.75 1.02 -22.43
N VAL A 170 -3.31 -0.13 -22.08
CA VAL A 170 -2.73 -1.08 -21.11
C VAL A 170 -2.17 -2.28 -21.90
N ARG A 171 -0.84 -2.47 -21.87
CA ARG A 171 -0.14 -3.45 -22.72
C ARG A 171 0.78 -4.36 -21.91
N PHE A 172 0.31 -5.57 -21.63
CA PHE A 172 1.13 -6.65 -21.09
C PHE A 172 1.97 -7.31 -22.20
N GLY A 173 3.03 -8.04 -21.81
CA GLY A 173 4.02 -8.61 -22.74
C GLY A 173 4.91 -7.55 -23.41
N ARG A 174 5.10 -6.40 -22.75
CA ARG A 174 5.90 -5.27 -23.22
C ARG A 174 6.93 -4.88 -22.15
N GLU A 175 8.20 -5.15 -22.44
CA GLU A 175 9.29 -4.87 -21.52
C GLU A 175 10.02 -3.58 -21.91
N VAL A 176 10.25 -2.69 -20.94
CA VAL A 176 11.16 -1.56 -21.15
C VAL A 176 12.58 -2.05 -20.91
N THR A 177 13.46 -1.79 -21.88
CA THR A 177 14.86 -2.26 -21.85
C THR A 177 15.89 -1.13 -21.84
N ALA A 178 15.47 0.11 -22.12
CA ALA A 178 16.31 1.30 -22.03
C ALA A 178 15.44 2.54 -21.79
N LEU A 179 15.99 3.51 -21.06
CA LEU A 179 15.41 4.83 -20.85
C LEU A 179 16.48 5.90 -21.13
N ASP A 180 16.17 6.81 -22.04
CA ASP A 180 17.06 7.90 -22.46
C ASP A 180 16.37 9.24 -22.16
N PRO A 181 16.59 9.82 -20.96
CA PRO A 181 16.03 11.12 -20.58
C PRO A 181 16.79 12.28 -21.24
N ASP A 182 16.06 13.36 -21.53
CA ASP A 182 16.58 14.67 -21.95
C ASP A 182 15.78 15.79 -21.28
N GLU A 183 16.00 17.04 -21.70
CA GLU A 183 15.37 18.23 -21.09
C GLU A 183 13.83 18.22 -21.22
N ASP A 184 13.29 17.63 -22.29
CA ASP A 184 11.87 17.71 -22.66
C ASP A 184 11.07 16.44 -22.34
N GLY A 185 11.73 15.31 -22.09
CA GLY A 185 11.05 14.04 -21.88
C GLY A 185 12.00 12.86 -21.72
N VAL A 186 11.45 11.66 -21.82
CA VAL A 186 12.17 10.39 -21.77
C VAL A 186 11.78 9.56 -22.97
N THR A 187 12.78 9.07 -23.71
CA THR A 187 12.56 8.07 -24.76
C THR A 187 12.79 6.68 -24.16
N ALA A 188 11.76 5.83 -24.18
CA ALA A 188 11.84 4.46 -23.73
C ALA A 188 11.93 3.49 -24.91
N THR A 189 12.82 2.51 -24.80
CA THR A 189 12.86 1.37 -25.72
C THR A 189 12.00 0.25 -25.15
N VAL A 190 10.99 -0.19 -25.90
CA VAL A 190 10.00 -1.19 -25.49
C VAL A 190 10.05 -2.40 -26.41
N ARG A 191 10.38 -3.56 -25.83
CA ARG A 191 10.44 -4.86 -26.51
C ARG A 191 9.14 -5.64 -26.32
N ASP A 192 8.56 -6.14 -27.40
CA ASP A 192 7.55 -7.19 -27.38
C ASP A 192 8.21 -8.50 -26.94
N VAL A 193 7.79 -9.04 -25.79
CA VAL A 193 8.40 -10.24 -25.21
C VAL A 193 8.16 -11.49 -26.06
N ALA A 194 7.10 -11.52 -26.87
CA ALA A 194 6.75 -12.67 -27.70
C ALA A 194 7.42 -12.64 -29.09
N THR A 195 7.63 -11.46 -29.67
CA THR A 195 8.15 -11.31 -31.04
C THR A 195 9.57 -10.76 -31.12
N ASP A 196 10.11 -10.27 -30.00
CA ASP A 196 11.35 -9.48 -29.93
C ASP A 196 11.33 -8.18 -30.75
N GLU A 197 10.15 -7.78 -31.23
CA GLU A 197 9.96 -6.49 -31.92
C GLU A 197 10.21 -5.34 -30.95
N VAL A 198 11.01 -4.37 -31.39
CA VAL A 198 11.38 -3.20 -30.59
C VAL A 198 10.64 -1.97 -31.11
N THR A 199 10.01 -1.24 -30.20
CA THR A 199 9.34 0.03 -30.47
C THR A 199 9.89 1.12 -29.56
N ARG A 200 9.70 2.39 -29.94
CA ARG A 200 10.08 3.54 -29.10
C ARG A 200 8.86 4.30 -28.64
N VAL A 201 8.88 4.72 -27.39
CA VAL A 201 7.85 5.56 -26.78
C VAL A 201 8.50 6.82 -26.23
N ARG A 202 8.06 7.99 -26.69
CA ARG A 202 8.46 9.28 -26.13
C ARG A 202 7.42 9.72 -25.12
N ALA A 203 7.84 9.93 -23.87
CA ALA A 203 6.97 10.37 -22.79
C ALA A 203 7.49 11.65 -22.14
N ARG A 204 6.62 12.53 -21.66
CA ARG A 204 7.05 13.69 -20.86
C ARG A 204 7.49 13.27 -19.45
N TYR A 205 6.86 12.23 -18.90
CA TYR A 205 7.23 11.60 -17.63
C TYR A 205 7.15 10.07 -17.71
N VAL A 206 7.98 9.40 -16.91
CA VAL A 206 7.95 7.95 -16.72
C VAL A 206 7.62 7.62 -15.28
N LEU A 207 6.63 6.76 -15.06
CA LEU A 207 6.26 6.22 -13.75
C LEU A 207 6.81 4.80 -13.60
N GLY A 208 7.89 4.62 -12.85
CA GLY A 208 8.52 3.33 -12.57
C GLY A 208 7.79 2.54 -11.49
N CYS A 209 7.01 1.55 -11.92
CA CYS A 209 6.18 0.66 -11.08
C CYS A 209 6.55 -0.82 -11.26
N ASP A 210 7.80 -1.11 -11.69
CA ASP A 210 8.24 -2.41 -12.18
C ASP A 210 8.72 -3.37 -11.06
N GLY A 211 8.60 -2.91 -9.82
CA GLY A 211 9.08 -3.59 -8.61
C GLY A 211 10.59 -3.48 -8.41
N GLY A 212 11.22 -2.42 -8.95
CA GLY A 212 12.64 -2.14 -8.76
C GLY A 212 13.55 -3.07 -9.55
N ARG A 213 13.05 -3.64 -10.66
CA ARG A 213 13.79 -4.62 -11.48
C ARG A 213 14.69 -3.96 -12.51
N PHE A 214 14.23 -2.86 -13.09
CA PHE A 214 14.89 -2.18 -14.19
C PHE A 214 14.94 -0.67 -13.95
N VAL A 215 13.81 0.02 -13.77
CA VAL A 215 13.75 1.49 -13.81
C VAL A 215 14.65 2.12 -12.73
N GLY A 216 14.54 1.65 -11.48
CA GLY A 216 15.39 2.15 -10.38
C GLY A 216 16.88 1.91 -10.62
N PRO A 217 17.32 0.65 -10.83
CA PRO A 217 18.72 0.33 -11.14
C PRO A 217 19.30 1.09 -12.35
N ASP A 218 18.51 1.24 -13.42
CA ASP A 218 18.88 1.99 -14.63
C ASP A 218 19.14 3.48 -14.33
N ARG A 219 18.46 4.04 -13.31
CA ARG A 219 18.67 5.40 -12.79
C ARG A 219 19.65 5.48 -11.62
N GLY A 220 20.33 4.38 -11.31
CA GLY A 220 21.31 4.31 -10.23
C GLY A 220 20.71 4.52 -8.84
N VAL A 221 19.42 4.24 -8.67
CA VAL A 221 18.73 4.28 -7.37
C VAL A 221 19.16 3.09 -6.53
N THR A 222 19.44 3.33 -5.26
CA THR A 222 19.91 2.31 -4.32
C THR A 222 18.91 2.12 -3.19
N MET A 223 18.86 0.92 -2.61
CA MET A 223 17.96 0.59 -1.51
C MET A 223 18.72 0.61 -0.18
N GLU A 224 18.24 1.39 0.77
CA GLU A 224 18.82 1.55 2.10
C GLU A 224 17.93 0.89 3.17
N GLY A 225 18.54 0.25 4.17
CA GLY A 225 17.83 -0.37 5.29
C GLY A 225 18.32 -1.77 5.62
N VAL A 226 17.46 -2.56 6.27
CA VAL A 226 17.82 -3.91 6.72
C VAL A 226 17.36 -4.93 5.68
N SER A 227 18.31 -5.58 5.02
CA SER A 227 18.07 -6.69 4.09
C SER A 227 18.35 -8.05 4.76
N ASN A 228 18.00 -9.14 4.08
CA ASN A 228 18.33 -10.52 4.48
C ASN A 228 17.86 -10.91 5.88
N LEU A 229 16.66 -10.50 6.29
CA LEU A 229 16.11 -10.86 7.60
C LEU A 229 15.87 -12.37 7.70
N PHE A 230 15.08 -12.93 6.77
CA PHE A 230 14.86 -14.37 6.59
C PHE A 230 14.32 -14.64 5.20
N ARG A 231 14.34 -15.92 4.79
CA ARG A 231 13.66 -16.36 3.56
C ARG A 231 12.31 -16.94 3.91
N SER A 232 11.29 -16.51 3.18
CA SER A 232 9.96 -17.07 3.29
C SER A 232 9.61 -17.84 2.02
N VAL A 233 8.93 -18.97 2.21
CA VAL A 233 8.38 -19.78 1.13
C VAL A 233 6.87 -19.83 1.31
N SER A 234 6.17 -19.33 0.30
CA SER A 234 4.72 -19.36 0.24
C SER A 234 4.27 -20.50 -0.67
N VAL A 235 3.47 -21.43 -0.16
CA VAL A 235 2.84 -22.50 -0.94
C VAL A 235 1.36 -22.17 -1.10
N HIS A 236 0.91 -21.95 -2.34
CA HIS A 236 -0.50 -21.77 -2.67
C HIS A 236 -1.08 -23.10 -3.15
N ALA A 237 -2.13 -23.58 -2.49
CA ALA A 237 -2.70 -24.88 -2.77
C ALA A 237 -4.21 -24.94 -2.53
N THR A 238 -4.89 -25.84 -3.25
CA THR A 238 -6.24 -26.29 -2.93
C THR A 238 -6.18 -27.48 -1.98
N THR A 239 -6.85 -27.40 -0.84
CA THR A 239 -6.89 -28.46 0.18
C THR A 239 -8.04 -28.23 1.15
N ASP A 240 -8.63 -29.29 1.69
CA ASP A 240 -9.80 -29.22 2.57
C ASP A 240 -9.40 -29.30 4.05
N LEU A 241 -9.37 -28.16 4.72
CA LEU A 241 -8.99 -28.06 6.13
C LEU A 241 -10.20 -28.04 7.08
N THR A 242 -11.44 -28.19 6.57
CA THR A 242 -12.68 -28.10 7.37
C THR A 242 -12.73 -29.13 8.49
N ARG A 243 -11.95 -30.21 8.41
CA ARG A 243 -11.83 -31.21 9.49
C ARG A 243 -11.10 -30.69 10.73
N TRP A 244 -10.21 -29.71 10.60
CA TRP A 244 -9.35 -29.25 11.69
C TRP A 244 -9.62 -27.81 12.12
N LEU A 245 -10.07 -26.97 11.20
CA LEU A 245 -10.36 -25.56 11.50
C LEU A 245 -11.83 -25.41 11.94
N ARG A 246 -12.09 -24.55 12.92
CA ARG A 246 -13.42 -24.38 13.57
C ARG A 246 -13.81 -22.92 13.81
N ASP A 247 -12.96 -22.02 13.35
CA ASP A 247 -12.84 -20.62 13.72
C ASP A 247 -13.03 -19.76 12.46
N ASP A 248 -14.24 -19.76 11.93
CA ASP A 248 -14.57 -19.12 10.64
C ASP A 248 -14.20 -17.64 10.59
N GLU A 249 -14.19 -16.99 11.74
CA GLU A 249 -13.87 -15.59 11.98
C GLU A 249 -12.38 -15.22 11.86
N VAL A 250 -11.49 -16.22 11.82
CA VAL A 250 -10.04 -16.04 11.81
C VAL A 250 -9.50 -15.99 10.38
N LEU A 251 -8.91 -14.85 10.01
CA LEU A 251 -8.24 -14.68 8.72
C LEU A 251 -6.84 -15.31 8.73
N ILE A 252 -5.99 -14.98 9.70
CA ILE A 252 -4.62 -15.50 9.76
C ILE A 252 -4.50 -16.47 10.93
N ARG A 253 -4.08 -17.70 10.63
CA ARG A 253 -3.79 -18.74 11.63
C ARG A 253 -2.29 -18.93 11.74
N TRP A 254 -1.74 -18.56 12.88
CA TRP A 254 -0.35 -18.78 13.25
C TRP A 254 -0.23 -20.15 13.92
N ILE A 255 0.13 -21.15 13.14
CA ILE A 255 0.35 -22.50 13.65
C ILE A 255 1.76 -22.56 14.23
N TRP A 256 1.87 -22.47 15.55
CA TRP A 256 3.13 -22.78 16.22
C TRP A 256 3.33 -24.29 16.18
N LEU A 257 4.56 -24.75 15.94
CA LEU A 257 4.86 -26.15 15.69
C LEU A 257 5.80 -26.68 16.78
N PRO A 258 5.27 -27.06 17.97
CA PRO A 258 6.09 -27.40 19.13
C PRO A 258 7.09 -28.55 18.86
N HIS A 259 6.73 -29.47 17.99
CA HIS A 259 7.54 -30.64 17.62
C HIS A 259 8.78 -30.32 16.78
N ILE A 260 8.88 -29.12 16.21
CA ILE A 260 10.05 -28.66 15.45
C ILE A 260 10.55 -27.26 15.86
N GLY A 261 9.83 -26.55 16.74
CA GLY A 261 10.24 -25.26 17.28
C GLY A 261 10.15 -24.09 16.28
N THR A 262 9.27 -24.17 15.28
CA THR A 262 9.03 -23.11 14.29
C THR A 262 7.54 -22.74 14.20
N SER A 263 7.16 -21.90 13.25
CA SER A 263 5.76 -21.55 12.96
C SER A 263 5.43 -21.65 11.46
N CYS A 264 4.14 -21.80 11.17
CA CYS A 264 3.58 -21.71 9.84
C CYS A 264 2.34 -20.81 9.89
N ALA A 265 2.23 -19.84 8.98
CA ALA A 265 0.99 -19.07 8.83
C ALA A 265 0.12 -19.70 7.75
N ILE A 266 -1.18 -19.84 8.02
CA ILE A 266 -2.20 -20.36 7.11
C ILE A 266 -3.25 -19.28 6.89
N VAL A 267 -3.52 -18.94 5.63
CA VAL A 267 -4.45 -17.87 5.25
C VAL A 267 -5.40 -18.36 4.16
N PRO A 268 -6.74 -18.20 4.33
CA PRO A 268 -7.72 -18.57 3.33
C PRO A 268 -7.64 -17.61 2.14
N MET A 269 -7.70 -18.18 0.94
CA MET A 269 -7.52 -17.45 -0.30
C MET A 269 -8.76 -17.43 -1.18
N GLY A 270 -9.92 -17.99 -0.83
CA GLY A 270 -11.09 -18.03 -1.73
C GLY A 270 -11.01 -19.18 -2.76
N PRO A 271 -11.65 -19.11 -3.95
CA PRO A 271 -12.31 -17.93 -4.53
C PRO A 271 -13.78 -17.70 -4.18
N GLN A 272 -14.52 -18.77 -3.88
CA GLN A 272 -15.95 -18.66 -3.73
C GLN A 272 -16.36 -18.69 -2.26
N ARG A 273 -15.62 -19.43 -1.44
CA ARG A 273 -15.85 -19.57 -0.01
C ARG A 273 -14.65 -19.06 0.78
N TRP A 274 -14.89 -18.69 2.02
CA TRP A 274 -13.89 -18.05 2.90
C TRP A 274 -13.95 -18.67 4.29
N GLY A 275 -13.09 -18.19 5.20
CA GLY A 275 -12.98 -18.76 6.53
C GLY A 275 -12.49 -20.21 6.47
N THR A 276 -13.12 -21.07 7.24
CA THR A 276 -12.75 -22.49 7.39
C THR A 276 -13.05 -23.34 6.16
N ASP A 277 -13.97 -22.92 5.30
CA ASP A 277 -14.41 -23.62 4.09
C ASP A 277 -13.79 -23.03 2.80
N SER A 278 -12.70 -22.26 2.93
CA SER A 278 -11.94 -21.74 1.79
C SER A 278 -11.42 -22.88 0.91
N GLU A 279 -11.57 -22.76 -0.40
CA GLU A 279 -11.08 -23.77 -1.35
C GLU A 279 -9.56 -23.75 -1.48
N GLU A 280 -8.99 -22.55 -1.51
CA GLU A 280 -7.56 -22.32 -1.66
C GLU A 280 -6.97 -21.71 -0.39
N TRP A 281 -5.70 -22.05 -0.14
CA TRP A 281 -4.95 -21.62 1.03
C TRP A 281 -3.54 -21.20 0.62
N VAL A 282 -2.97 -20.26 1.36
CA VAL A 282 -1.53 -20.02 1.36
C VAL A 282 -0.95 -20.45 2.69
N PHE A 283 0.17 -21.17 2.60
CA PHE A 283 1.01 -21.57 3.72
C PHE A 283 2.32 -20.83 3.65
N HIS A 284 2.70 -20.13 4.71
CA HIS A 284 4.00 -19.47 4.83
C HIS A 284 4.90 -20.26 5.75
N LEU A 285 6.05 -20.67 5.23
CA LEU A 285 7.15 -21.27 5.97
C LEU A 285 8.34 -20.31 5.98
N SER A 286 9.02 -20.22 7.11
CA SER A 286 10.21 -19.38 7.27
C SER A 286 11.45 -20.25 7.41
N PHE A 287 12.48 -19.93 6.63
CA PHE A 287 13.76 -20.61 6.61
C PHE A 287 14.89 -19.64 7.01
N PRO A 288 15.82 -20.07 7.89
CA PRO A 288 17.03 -19.31 8.18
C PRO A 288 17.86 -19.01 6.93
N MET A 289 18.63 -17.90 6.96
CA MET A 289 19.45 -17.45 5.82
C MET A 289 20.64 -18.37 5.51
N ASP A 290 21.14 -19.09 6.50
CA ASP A 290 22.26 -20.03 6.41
C ASP A 290 21.82 -21.43 5.93
N VAL A 291 20.51 -21.71 5.91
CA VAL A 291 19.96 -22.98 5.42
C VAL A 291 19.50 -22.82 3.98
N PRO A 292 20.08 -23.56 3.01
CA PRO A 292 19.59 -23.55 1.63
C PRO A 292 18.09 -23.83 1.57
N VAL A 293 17.34 -23.03 0.81
CA VAL A 293 15.91 -23.29 0.63
C VAL A 293 15.77 -24.59 -0.15
N PRO A 294 14.99 -25.57 0.34
CA PRO A 294 14.80 -26.83 -0.38
C PRO A 294 14.13 -26.63 -1.74
N ASP A 295 14.23 -27.65 -2.59
CA ASP A 295 13.44 -27.72 -3.82
C ASP A 295 11.93 -27.82 -3.53
N ASP A 296 11.11 -27.74 -4.59
CA ASP A 296 9.65 -27.71 -4.47
C ASP A 296 9.09 -28.98 -3.81
N GLU A 297 9.66 -30.15 -4.11
CA GLU A 297 9.19 -31.43 -3.56
C GLU A 297 9.48 -31.50 -2.06
N ALA A 298 10.69 -31.11 -1.64
CA ALA A 298 11.09 -31.08 -0.25
C ALA A 298 10.31 -30.04 0.57
N VAL A 299 10.03 -28.85 0.02
CA VAL A 299 9.17 -27.84 0.67
C VAL A 299 7.77 -28.40 0.93
N VAL A 300 7.18 -29.07 -0.06
CA VAL A 300 5.84 -29.65 0.08
C VAL A 300 5.83 -30.81 1.08
N ALA A 301 6.85 -31.66 1.05
CA ALA A 301 7.00 -32.74 2.03
C ALA A 301 7.15 -32.20 3.45
N GLU A 302 7.94 -31.13 3.63
CA GLU A 302 8.12 -30.46 4.92
C GLU A 302 6.82 -29.82 5.41
N LEU A 303 6.10 -29.09 4.54
CA LEU A 303 4.79 -28.52 4.86
C LEU A 303 3.82 -29.60 5.35
N ARG A 304 3.73 -30.72 4.60
CA ARG A 304 2.85 -31.84 4.96
C ARG A 304 3.22 -32.43 6.31
N ARG A 305 4.50 -32.71 6.53
CA ARG A 305 5.00 -33.28 7.79
C ARG A 305 4.73 -32.33 8.96
N ALA A 306 5.07 -31.05 8.80
CA ALA A 306 4.90 -30.01 9.82
C ALA A 306 3.44 -29.86 10.27
N LEU A 307 2.50 -29.91 9.32
CA LEU A 307 1.07 -29.76 9.61
C LEU A 307 0.34 -31.09 9.88
N GLY A 308 1.05 -32.24 9.80
CA GLY A 308 0.44 -33.57 9.95
C GLY A 308 -0.50 -33.95 8.80
N LEU A 309 -0.21 -33.51 7.58
CA LEU A 309 -1.02 -33.66 6.37
C LEU A 309 -0.45 -34.69 5.37
N ASP A 310 0.34 -35.68 5.82
CA ASP A 310 1.12 -36.59 4.97
C ASP A 310 0.33 -37.22 3.80
N ARG A 311 -0.89 -37.69 4.08
CA ARG A 311 -1.79 -38.32 3.08
C ARG A 311 -3.02 -37.49 2.75
N HIS A 312 -3.11 -36.26 3.25
CA HIS A 312 -4.27 -35.42 3.01
C HIS A 312 -4.25 -34.85 1.57
N PRO A 313 -5.35 -34.87 0.82
CA PRO A 313 -5.39 -34.29 -0.52
C PRO A 313 -4.97 -32.81 -0.51
N MET A 314 -3.96 -32.48 -1.31
CA MET A 314 -3.51 -31.10 -1.51
C MET A 314 -2.95 -30.97 -2.92
N GLN A 315 -3.55 -30.07 -3.70
CA GLN A 315 -3.11 -29.71 -5.04
C GLN A 315 -2.34 -28.40 -4.95
N VAL A 316 -1.02 -28.45 -5.15
CA VAL A 316 -0.16 -27.26 -5.14
C VAL A 316 -0.26 -26.54 -6.49
N HIS A 317 -0.57 -25.26 -6.46
CA HIS A 317 -0.67 -24.40 -7.65
C HIS A 317 0.63 -23.67 -7.94
N ARG A 318 1.25 -23.12 -6.88
CA ARG A 318 2.48 -22.31 -6.96
C ARG A 318 3.28 -22.38 -5.66
N ILE A 319 4.60 -22.33 -5.80
CA ILE A 319 5.55 -22.12 -4.71
C ILE A 319 6.35 -20.87 -5.02
N ASN A 320 6.31 -19.88 -4.12
CA ASN A 320 7.03 -18.63 -4.28
C ASN A 320 8.05 -18.46 -3.16
N ARG A 321 9.31 -18.19 -3.54
CA ARG A 321 10.42 -17.94 -2.61
C ARG A 321 10.74 -16.46 -2.64
N TRP A 322 10.79 -15.83 -1.48
CA TRP A 322 11.02 -14.40 -1.39
C TRP A 322 11.82 -14.05 -0.15
N LEU A 323 12.61 -12.98 -0.29
CA LEU A 323 13.43 -12.44 0.78
C LEU A 323 12.61 -11.43 1.57
N VAL A 324 12.69 -11.50 2.88
CA VAL A 324 12.10 -10.49 3.76
C VAL A 324 13.13 -9.38 3.97
N GLU A 325 12.78 -8.19 3.53
CA GLU A 325 13.61 -6.99 3.60
C GLU A 325 12.78 -5.82 4.13
N GLY A 326 13.42 -4.92 4.86
CA GLY A 326 12.89 -3.62 5.24
C GLY A 326 13.81 -2.53 4.69
N VAL A 327 13.61 -2.18 3.41
CA VAL A 327 14.45 -1.24 2.68
C VAL A 327 13.62 -0.18 1.94
N VAL A 328 14.20 1.01 1.79
CA VAL A 328 13.61 2.18 1.12
C VAL A 328 14.63 2.73 0.13
N ALA A 329 14.17 3.23 -1.02
CA ALA A 329 15.05 3.86 -2.00
C ALA A 329 15.68 5.16 -1.47
N ASP A 330 16.93 5.41 -1.82
CA ASP A 330 17.66 6.64 -1.50
C ASP A 330 17.02 7.88 -2.17
N ARG A 331 16.33 7.70 -3.29
CA ARG A 331 15.50 8.72 -3.96
C ARG A 331 14.30 8.10 -4.67
N PHE A 332 13.21 8.85 -4.75
CA PHE A 332 11.95 8.46 -5.37
C PHE A 332 11.78 9.06 -6.78
N ALA A 333 12.66 9.99 -7.15
CA ALA A 333 12.65 10.64 -8.46
C ALA A 333 14.08 10.82 -9.00
N ASP A 334 14.20 10.79 -10.32
CA ASP A 334 15.37 11.21 -11.08
C ASP A 334 14.91 11.99 -12.31
N GLY A 335 14.83 13.32 -12.16
CA GLY A 335 14.26 14.23 -13.15
C GLY A 335 12.83 13.83 -13.55
N ARG A 336 12.64 13.41 -14.80
CA ARG A 336 11.34 13.03 -15.36
C ARG A 336 10.95 11.56 -15.12
N VAL A 337 11.78 10.81 -14.39
CA VAL A 337 11.51 9.42 -13.99
C VAL A 337 11.13 9.38 -12.51
N LEU A 338 9.89 8.97 -12.21
CA LEU A 338 9.31 8.95 -10.87
C LEU A 338 9.02 7.50 -10.48
N LEU A 339 9.55 7.04 -9.34
CA LEU A 339 9.46 5.66 -8.88
C LEU A 339 8.38 5.52 -7.80
N LEU A 340 7.61 4.43 -7.83
CA LEU A 340 6.56 4.18 -6.84
C LEU A 340 6.30 2.68 -6.59
N GLY A 341 5.63 2.37 -5.49
CA GLY A 341 5.37 0.99 -5.07
C GLY A 341 6.65 0.25 -4.69
N ASP A 342 6.75 -1.02 -5.09
CA ASP A 342 7.91 -1.86 -4.76
C ASP A 342 9.23 -1.38 -5.40
N ALA A 343 9.17 -0.40 -6.32
CA ALA A 343 10.36 0.24 -6.89
C ALA A 343 11.07 1.17 -5.90
N VAL A 344 10.35 1.68 -4.88
CA VAL A 344 10.90 2.58 -3.85
C VAL A 344 10.95 1.99 -2.46
N ARG A 345 10.38 0.79 -2.26
CA ARG A 345 10.43 0.10 -0.97
C ARG A 345 10.27 -1.40 -1.10
N ARG A 346 10.80 -2.13 -0.12
CA ARG A 346 10.44 -3.52 0.14
C ARG A 346 10.25 -3.63 1.64
N LEU A 347 9.11 -4.18 2.03
CA LEU A 347 8.72 -4.28 3.42
C LEU A 347 8.37 -5.73 3.76
N PRO A 348 8.54 -6.13 5.04
CA PRO A 348 7.94 -7.35 5.54
C PRO A 348 6.42 -7.41 5.31
N PRO A 349 5.82 -8.60 5.20
CA PRO A 349 4.37 -8.73 5.00
C PRO A 349 3.57 -8.39 6.27
N THR A 350 4.22 -8.30 7.43
CA THR A 350 3.61 -8.01 8.73
C THR A 350 2.93 -6.63 8.70
N GLY A 351 1.64 -6.61 9.03
CA GLY A 351 0.78 -5.42 8.93
C GLY A 351 0.23 -5.10 7.52
N GLY A 352 0.60 -5.87 6.48
CA GLY A 352 -0.04 -5.77 5.16
C GLY A 352 0.16 -4.43 4.42
N LEU A 353 1.16 -3.62 4.77
CA LEU A 353 1.25 -2.21 4.33
C LEU A 353 1.71 -2.00 2.88
N GLY A 354 2.27 -3.04 2.22
CA GLY A 354 3.07 -2.84 1.01
C GLY A 354 2.26 -2.44 -0.22
N LEU A 355 1.27 -3.26 -0.55
CA LEU A 355 0.32 -2.98 -1.62
C LEU A 355 -0.49 -1.71 -1.32
N ASN A 356 -0.92 -1.54 -0.07
CA ASN A 356 -1.71 -0.38 0.34
C ASN A 356 -0.95 0.93 0.09
N SER A 357 0.28 0.99 0.56
CA SER A 357 1.16 2.13 0.32
C SER A 357 1.45 2.33 -1.17
N ALA A 358 1.49 1.25 -1.98
CA ALA A 358 1.78 1.35 -3.42
C ALA A 358 0.66 2.01 -4.21
N ILE A 359 -0.58 1.78 -3.78
CA ILE A 359 -1.77 2.44 -4.29
C ILE A 359 -1.81 3.91 -3.81
N GLN A 360 -1.41 4.17 -2.56
CA GLN A 360 -1.33 5.53 -2.01
C GLN A 360 -0.25 6.39 -2.69
N ASP A 361 0.89 5.82 -3.07
CA ASP A 361 1.92 6.55 -3.83
C ASP A 361 1.36 7.05 -5.17
N ALA A 362 0.62 6.19 -5.88
CA ALA A 362 -0.04 6.57 -7.13
C ALA A 362 -1.08 7.68 -6.91
N HIS A 363 -1.88 7.61 -5.84
CA HIS A 363 -2.86 8.65 -5.51
C HIS A 363 -2.22 9.99 -5.18
N ASN A 364 -1.09 10.00 -4.47
CA ASN A 364 -0.32 11.21 -4.18
C ASN A 364 0.34 11.81 -5.43
N LEU A 365 0.91 10.98 -6.30
CA LEU A 365 1.74 11.45 -7.41
C LEU A 365 0.93 11.89 -8.63
N VAL A 366 -0.12 11.16 -9.00
CA VAL A 366 -0.75 11.32 -10.32
C VAL A 366 -1.43 12.68 -10.50
N TRP A 367 -2.07 13.22 -9.47
CA TRP A 367 -2.69 14.55 -9.58
C TRP A 367 -1.65 15.65 -9.77
N LYS A 368 -0.46 15.50 -9.16
CA LYS A 368 0.66 16.44 -9.29
C LYS A 368 1.21 16.44 -10.72
N VAL A 369 1.43 15.25 -11.28
CA VAL A 369 1.84 15.07 -12.68
C VAL A 369 0.80 15.69 -13.63
N ALA A 370 -0.49 15.44 -13.40
CA ALA A 370 -1.55 16.03 -14.21
C ALA A 370 -1.57 17.56 -14.13
N ALA A 371 -1.46 18.14 -12.92
CA ALA A 371 -1.44 19.59 -12.73
C ALA A 371 -0.27 20.27 -13.45
N VAL A 372 0.93 19.66 -13.43
CA VAL A 372 2.10 20.15 -14.16
C VAL A 372 1.90 20.05 -15.67
N LEU A 373 1.42 18.90 -16.16
CA LEU A 373 1.16 18.70 -17.60
C LEU A 373 0.10 19.63 -18.16
N GLN A 374 -0.90 20.00 -17.35
CA GLN A 374 -1.97 20.92 -17.71
C GLN A 374 -1.60 22.40 -17.51
N GLY A 375 -0.37 22.70 -17.07
CA GLY A 375 0.10 24.07 -16.85
C GLY A 375 -0.55 24.78 -15.65
N GLN A 376 -1.16 24.02 -14.73
CA GLN A 376 -1.79 24.55 -13.52
C GLN A 376 -0.79 24.73 -12.36
N ALA A 377 0.31 23.98 -12.40
CA ALA A 377 1.36 23.94 -11.40
C ALA A 377 2.76 24.07 -12.03
N GLY A 378 3.71 24.60 -11.28
CA GLY A 378 5.13 24.58 -11.66
C GLY A 378 5.75 23.20 -11.49
N PRO A 379 6.85 22.87 -12.20
CA PRO A 379 7.48 21.56 -12.15
C PRO A 379 7.98 21.18 -10.75
N GLY A 380 8.31 22.16 -9.90
CA GLY A 380 8.71 21.95 -8.51
C GLY A 380 7.63 21.32 -7.63
N LEU A 381 6.36 21.26 -8.08
CA LEU A 381 5.32 20.49 -7.41
C LEU A 381 5.70 19.00 -7.32
N LEU A 382 6.43 18.46 -8.29
CA LEU A 382 6.80 17.04 -8.32
C LEU A 382 7.83 16.68 -7.24
N ASP A 383 8.62 17.64 -6.77
CA ASP A 383 9.59 17.43 -5.68
C ASP A 383 8.88 17.07 -4.37
N SER A 384 7.65 17.54 -4.19
CA SER A 384 6.83 17.18 -3.03
C SER A 384 6.48 15.70 -2.98
N TYR A 385 6.56 14.95 -4.07
CA TYR A 385 6.26 13.52 -4.04
C TYR A 385 7.20 12.76 -3.09
N GLU A 386 8.52 13.00 -3.21
CA GLU A 386 9.49 12.36 -2.33
C GLU A 386 9.36 12.86 -0.89
N ALA A 387 9.29 14.19 -0.71
CA ALA A 387 9.18 14.83 0.59
C ALA A 387 7.99 14.30 1.42
N GLU A 388 6.86 14.01 0.75
CA GLU A 388 5.66 13.53 1.42
C GLU A 388 5.64 12.00 1.59
N ARG A 389 6.08 11.22 0.59
CA ARG A 389 5.91 9.75 0.60
C ARG A 389 7.06 9.00 1.23
N LYS A 390 8.28 9.52 1.19
CA LYS A 390 9.45 8.83 1.74
C LYS A 390 9.40 8.73 3.27
N PRO A 391 9.07 9.79 4.05
CA PRO A 391 8.95 9.68 5.50
C PRO A 391 7.86 8.67 5.94
N VAL A 392 6.68 8.71 5.31
CA VAL A 392 5.60 7.74 5.57
C VAL A 392 6.04 6.32 5.23
N THR A 393 6.74 6.13 4.12
CA THR A 393 7.31 4.83 3.73
C THR A 393 8.31 4.32 4.75
N VAL A 394 9.20 5.17 5.27
CA VAL A 394 10.15 4.81 6.33
C VAL A 394 9.41 4.37 7.59
N GLN A 395 8.36 5.09 8.01
CA GLN A 395 7.53 4.72 9.15
C GLN A 395 6.90 3.33 8.96
N PHE A 396 6.36 3.04 7.77
CA PHE A 396 5.76 1.74 7.46
C PHE A 396 6.78 0.60 7.49
N VAL A 397 7.98 0.83 6.94
CA VAL A 397 9.07 -0.16 6.97
C VAL A 397 9.50 -0.43 8.42
N GLN A 398 9.69 0.61 9.22
CA GLN A 398 10.06 0.47 10.64
C GLN A 398 9.00 -0.29 11.43
N HIS A 399 7.72 0.03 11.21
CA HIS A 399 6.60 -0.66 11.85
C HIS A 399 6.55 -2.15 11.46
N ALA A 400 6.65 -2.46 10.17
CA ALA A 400 6.65 -3.84 9.69
C ALA A 400 7.83 -4.66 10.23
N VAL A 401 9.03 -4.05 10.32
CA VAL A 401 10.21 -4.68 10.95
C VAL A 401 10.01 -4.90 12.44
N ALA A 402 9.43 -3.92 13.16
CA ALA A 402 9.13 -4.06 14.58
C ALA A 402 8.16 -5.22 14.84
N ASN A 403 7.15 -5.41 13.98
CA ASN A 403 6.19 -6.51 14.10
C ASN A 403 6.87 -7.88 14.00
N ILE A 404 7.85 -8.08 13.12
CA ILE A 404 8.64 -9.34 13.08
C ILE A 404 9.27 -9.62 14.45
N VAL A 405 9.88 -8.61 15.07
CA VAL A 405 10.53 -8.75 16.38
C VAL A 405 9.51 -9.16 17.44
N THR A 406 8.30 -8.60 17.40
CA THR A 406 7.21 -8.96 18.32
C THR A 406 6.78 -10.43 18.15
N HIS A 407 6.66 -10.94 16.92
CA HIS A 407 6.37 -12.37 16.66
C HIS A 407 7.45 -13.29 17.25
N LEU A 408 8.73 -12.95 17.05
CA LEU A 408 9.86 -13.73 17.60
C LEU A 408 9.84 -13.76 19.13
N ARG A 409 9.58 -12.61 19.77
CA ARG A 409 9.44 -12.51 21.24
C ARG A 409 8.27 -13.33 21.76
N GLY A 410 7.18 -13.43 21.00
CA GLY A 410 6.03 -14.29 21.32
C GLY A 410 6.42 -15.75 21.42
N MET A 411 7.15 -16.26 20.42
CA MET A 411 7.66 -17.63 20.44
C MET A 411 8.68 -17.85 21.56
N GLU A 412 9.60 -16.90 21.78
CA GLU A 412 10.58 -16.97 22.87
C GLU A 412 9.91 -17.02 24.25
N ALA A 413 8.81 -16.27 24.46
CA ALA A 413 8.06 -16.30 25.71
C ALA A 413 7.48 -17.68 26.04
N ALA A 414 7.18 -18.48 25.02
CA ALA A 414 6.76 -19.89 25.14
C ALA A 414 7.94 -20.87 25.24
N GLY A 415 9.19 -20.37 25.21
CA GLY A 415 10.41 -21.18 25.19
C GLY A 415 10.67 -21.85 23.84
N PHE A 416 10.03 -21.38 22.76
CA PHE A 416 10.15 -21.96 21.43
C PHE A 416 11.31 -21.35 20.66
N GLY A 417 11.95 -22.17 19.85
CA GLY A 417 12.95 -21.73 18.88
C GLY A 417 13.54 -22.90 18.10
N PRO A 418 14.34 -22.63 17.07
CA PRO A 418 15.03 -23.66 16.31
C PRO A 418 15.88 -24.55 17.24
N GLY A 419 15.66 -25.87 17.18
CA GLY A 419 16.38 -26.84 18.01
C GLY A 419 15.89 -26.95 19.47
N SER A 420 14.79 -26.29 19.83
CA SER A 420 14.13 -26.50 21.13
C SER A 420 13.59 -27.92 21.27
N ASP A 421 13.57 -28.43 22.51
CA ASP A 421 13.10 -29.78 22.84
C ASP A 421 11.56 -29.88 22.70
N PRO A 422 11.03 -30.76 21.84
CA PRO A 422 9.59 -30.96 21.64
C PRO A 422 8.79 -31.20 22.92
N ASP A 423 9.31 -32.04 23.83
CA ASP A 423 8.58 -32.40 25.06
C ASP A 423 8.48 -31.19 26.00
N ARG A 424 9.55 -30.42 26.11
CA ARG A 424 9.57 -29.14 26.84
C ARG A 424 8.61 -28.11 26.23
N ASN A 425 8.53 -28.05 24.90
CA ASN A 425 7.65 -27.13 24.20
C ASN A 425 6.17 -27.43 24.54
N TRP A 426 5.76 -28.70 24.43
CA TRP A 426 4.42 -29.13 24.81
C TRP A 426 4.13 -28.94 26.31
N ALA A 427 5.09 -29.27 27.18
CA ALA A 427 4.96 -29.04 28.62
C ALA A 427 4.72 -27.56 28.94
N THR A 428 5.40 -26.65 28.24
CA THR A 428 5.25 -25.20 28.47
C THR A 428 3.88 -24.70 28.05
N LEU A 429 3.33 -25.16 26.92
CA LEU A 429 1.96 -24.82 26.52
C LEU A 429 0.91 -25.37 27.50
N ARG A 430 1.09 -26.59 28.01
CA ARG A 430 0.19 -27.15 29.03
C ARG A 430 0.16 -26.34 30.33
N ARG A 431 1.31 -25.83 30.75
CA ARG A 431 1.42 -24.91 31.89
C ARG A 431 0.67 -23.60 31.64
N MET A 432 0.67 -23.11 30.39
CA MET A 432 -0.10 -21.93 30.01
C MET A 432 -1.62 -22.18 30.14
N TRP A 433 -2.09 -23.37 29.73
CA TRP A 433 -3.51 -23.73 29.81
C TRP A 433 -3.96 -24.27 31.17
N GLY A 434 -3.03 -24.55 32.09
CA GLY A 434 -3.33 -25.05 33.43
C GLY A 434 -3.56 -23.92 34.44
N ASP A 435 -4.07 -24.30 35.61
CA ASP A 435 -4.46 -23.38 36.68
C ASP A 435 -3.47 -23.36 37.86
N ASP A 436 -2.27 -23.96 37.72
CA ASP A 436 -1.26 -23.96 38.79
C ASP A 436 -0.83 -22.52 39.12
N PRO A 437 -0.93 -22.06 40.38
CA PRO A 437 -0.44 -20.75 40.80
C PRO A 437 1.05 -20.53 40.52
N ALA A 438 1.88 -21.57 40.50
CA ALA A 438 3.31 -21.48 40.19
C ALA A 438 3.58 -21.03 38.74
N ASP A 439 2.60 -21.18 37.85
CA ASP A 439 2.70 -20.83 36.43
C ASP A 439 2.13 -19.44 36.10
N GLU A 440 1.70 -18.67 37.09
CA GLU A 440 1.06 -17.36 36.86
C GLU A 440 1.99 -16.37 36.15
N ASP A 441 3.28 -16.38 36.46
CA ASP A 441 4.26 -15.52 35.78
C ASP A 441 4.44 -15.91 34.30
N LEU A 442 4.38 -17.21 33.97
CA LEU A 442 4.41 -17.69 32.59
C LEU A 442 3.15 -17.22 31.84
N ARG A 443 1.96 -17.46 32.40
CA ARG A 443 0.69 -17.02 31.80
C ARG A 443 0.66 -15.51 31.60
N ARG A 444 1.17 -14.72 32.56
CA ARG A 444 1.27 -13.25 32.43
C ARG A 444 2.21 -12.85 31.29
N ARG A 445 3.39 -13.46 31.17
CA ARG A 445 4.33 -13.20 30.06
C ARG A 445 3.70 -13.53 28.71
N MET A 446 3.05 -14.69 28.60
CA MET A 446 2.35 -15.11 27.37
C MET A 446 1.23 -14.14 26.98
N ARG A 447 0.35 -13.79 27.92
CA ARG A 447 -0.72 -12.80 27.68
C ARG A 447 -0.17 -11.46 27.21
N ARG A 448 0.92 -10.98 27.83
CA ARG A 448 1.58 -9.74 27.40
C ARG A 448 2.14 -9.85 25.99
N ALA A 449 2.76 -10.98 25.63
CA ALA A 449 3.34 -11.17 24.31
C ALA A 449 2.28 -11.20 23.18
N PHE A 450 1.09 -11.76 23.43
CA PHE A 450 -0.01 -11.68 22.47
C PHE A 450 -0.66 -10.30 22.42
N ALA A 451 -0.82 -9.63 23.57
CA ALA A 451 -1.33 -8.27 23.61
C ALA A 451 -0.42 -7.29 22.82
N ASP A 452 0.90 -7.47 22.90
CA ASP A 452 1.88 -6.67 22.15
C ASP A 452 1.74 -6.85 20.62
N GLN A 453 1.24 -8.01 20.16
CA GLN A 453 0.98 -8.24 18.73
C GLN A 453 -0.24 -7.48 18.20
N SER A 454 -1.13 -6.96 19.06
CA SER A 454 -2.24 -6.09 18.61
C SER A 454 -1.75 -4.86 17.86
N GLY A 455 -0.52 -4.39 18.13
CA GLY A 455 0.09 -3.29 17.39
C GLY A 455 0.26 -3.54 15.89
N GLU A 456 0.32 -4.80 15.44
CA GLU A 456 0.33 -5.15 14.01
C GLU A 456 -1.08 -5.15 13.40
N PHE A 457 -2.04 -5.66 14.17
CA PHE A 457 -3.36 -6.02 13.65
C PHE A 457 -4.43 -4.94 13.90
N ASP A 458 -4.14 -3.96 14.74
CA ASP A 458 -5.04 -2.85 15.09
C ASP A 458 -4.38 -1.48 14.85
N ALA A 459 -3.51 -1.39 13.84
CA ALA A 459 -2.60 -0.25 13.62
C ALA A 459 -3.25 0.96 12.92
N LEU A 460 -4.47 1.36 13.29
CA LEU A 460 -5.23 2.40 12.58
C LEU A 460 -4.48 3.74 12.45
N GLY A 461 -3.70 4.12 13.48
CA GLY A 461 -2.86 5.30 13.47
C GLY A 461 -1.71 5.23 12.45
N ILE A 462 -1.21 4.04 12.14
CA ILE A 462 -0.20 3.82 11.09
C ILE A 462 -0.87 3.70 9.72
N GLU A 463 -1.91 2.86 9.60
CA GLU A 463 -2.54 2.53 8.32
C GLU A 463 -3.25 3.72 7.67
N TYR A 464 -3.82 4.59 8.50
CA TYR A 464 -4.71 5.68 8.09
C TYR A 464 -4.34 7.01 8.73
N GLY A 465 -3.86 7.01 9.98
CA GLY A 465 -3.54 8.24 10.74
C GLY A 465 -2.18 8.87 10.47
N TYR A 466 -1.48 8.52 9.39
CA TYR A 466 -0.21 9.16 9.05
C TYR A 466 -0.43 10.62 8.64
N GLU A 467 0.52 11.48 9.00
CA GLU A 467 0.52 12.89 8.62
C GLU A 467 1.78 13.22 7.82
N VAL A 468 1.61 14.07 6.82
CA VAL A 468 2.72 14.69 6.10
C VAL A 468 3.18 15.91 6.90
N ASP A 469 4.48 16.14 7.01
CA ASP A 469 5.01 17.28 7.77
C ASP A 469 4.84 18.61 7.00
N PRO A 470 3.93 19.52 7.41
CA PRO A 470 3.77 20.81 6.72
C PRO A 470 4.95 21.76 6.95
N ALA A 471 5.80 21.51 7.95
CA ALA A 471 6.97 22.34 8.22
C ALA A 471 8.13 22.10 7.23
N ASP A 472 8.12 20.98 6.51
CA ASP A 472 9.06 20.75 5.42
C ASP A 472 8.64 21.57 4.19
N PRO A 473 9.43 22.59 3.80
CA PRO A 473 9.10 23.48 2.69
C PRO A 473 9.15 22.80 1.33
N ALA A 474 9.55 21.54 1.22
CA ALA A 474 9.44 20.74 0.00
C ALA A 474 8.05 20.09 -0.18
N THR A 475 7.24 20.00 0.89
CA THR A 475 5.88 19.45 0.80
C THR A 475 4.92 20.41 0.11
N ALA A 476 3.87 19.90 -0.54
CA ALA A 476 2.83 20.73 -1.16
C ALA A 476 1.74 21.09 -0.14
N LEU A 477 2.15 21.77 0.94
CA LEU A 477 1.35 22.15 2.10
C LEU A 477 1.70 23.58 2.54
N VAL A 478 0.82 24.19 3.33
CA VAL A 478 1.05 25.47 4.00
C VAL A 478 1.02 25.24 5.49
N ASP A 479 2.15 25.45 6.16
CA ASP A 479 2.25 25.37 7.62
C ASP A 479 1.41 26.46 8.28
N ASP A 480 0.51 26.06 9.17
CA ASP A 480 -0.30 26.95 10.00
C ASP A 480 0.33 27.19 11.39
N GLY A 481 1.51 26.61 11.64
CA GLY A 481 2.23 26.69 12.91
C GLY A 481 1.63 25.84 14.02
N SER A 482 0.63 25.01 13.72
CA SER A 482 0.02 24.11 14.71
C SER A 482 0.98 22.95 15.04
N PRO A 483 1.12 22.59 16.33
CA PRO A 483 2.05 21.55 16.74
C PRO A 483 1.63 20.19 16.20
N ALA A 484 2.59 19.42 15.69
CA ALA A 484 2.41 17.99 15.49
C ALA A 484 2.31 17.29 16.85
N ASP A 485 1.19 16.61 17.13
CA ASP A 485 1.03 15.80 18.34
C ASP A 485 0.82 14.33 17.94
N PRO A 486 1.90 13.59 17.62
CA PRO A 486 1.78 12.20 17.21
C PRO A 486 1.12 11.39 18.33
N PRO A 487 0.17 10.50 18.01
CA PRO A 487 -0.50 9.69 19.01
C PRO A 487 0.55 8.85 19.77
N PRO A 488 0.37 8.64 21.09
CA PRO A 488 1.33 7.89 21.91
C PRO A 488 1.37 6.40 21.55
N ASP A 489 0.44 5.92 20.71
CA ASP A 489 0.26 4.53 20.36
C ASP A 489 -0.10 4.42 18.86
N PRO A 490 0.55 3.52 18.09
CA PRO A 490 0.31 3.34 16.66
C PRO A 490 -1.12 2.91 16.30
N ARG A 491 -1.91 2.44 17.27
CA ARG A 491 -3.31 2.03 17.08
C ARG A 491 -4.29 3.21 17.10
N ILE A 492 -3.88 4.36 17.62
CA ILE A 492 -4.78 5.50 17.81
C ILE A 492 -4.70 6.43 16.59
N HIS A 493 -5.81 6.56 15.87
CA HIS A 493 -6.00 7.62 14.87
C HIS A 493 -6.69 8.83 15.49
N ARG A 494 -6.15 10.03 15.26
CA ARG A 494 -6.73 11.31 15.68
C ARG A 494 -7.18 12.09 14.44
N PRO A 495 -8.47 12.06 14.08
CA PRO A 495 -8.97 12.80 12.92
C PRO A 495 -8.90 14.31 13.18
N GLY A 496 -8.48 15.07 12.18
CA GLY A 496 -8.38 16.52 12.25
C GLY A 496 -8.03 17.14 10.91
N THR A 497 -8.05 18.47 10.84
CA THR A 497 -7.77 19.23 9.62
C THR A 497 -6.48 20.05 9.69
N ARG A 498 -5.51 19.58 10.49
CA ARG A 498 -4.15 20.13 10.46
C ARG A 498 -3.56 19.93 9.06
N PRO A 499 -2.88 20.93 8.46
CA PRO A 499 -2.19 20.74 7.19
C PRO A 499 -1.27 19.50 7.24
N GLY A 500 -1.42 18.63 6.24
CA GLY A 500 -0.71 17.34 6.16
C GLY A 500 -1.50 16.13 6.65
N ALA A 501 -2.58 16.31 7.41
CA ALA A 501 -3.51 15.23 7.76
C ALA A 501 -4.43 14.86 6.59
N LEU A 502 -4.97 13.64 6.61
CA LEU A 502 -6.08 13.27 5.72
C LEU A 502 -7.37 13.98 6.15
N LEU A 503 -8.19 14.37 5.17
CA LEU A 503 -9.52 14.94 5.41
C LEU A 503 -10.32 13.98 6.32
N PRO A 504 -10.75 14.42 7.51
CA PRO A 504 -11.44 13.55 8.45
C PRO A 504 -12.79 13.15 7.90
N HIS A 505 -13.15 11.88 8.09
CA HIS A 505 -14.48 11.40 7.69
C HIS A 505 -15.58 12.10 8.48
N ALA A 506 -16.66 12.43 7.78
CA ALA A 506 -17.93 12.84 8.35
C ALA A 506 -19.04 12.55 7.33
N TRP A 507 -20.25 12.31 7.81
CA TRP A 507 -21.43 12.20 6.96
C TRP A 507 -22.10 13.57 6.81
N VAL A 508 -22.45 13.92 5.57
CA VAL A 508 -23.14 15.16 5.22
C VAL A 508 -24.39 14.89 4.39
N ASP A 509 -25.40 15.72 4.58
CA ASP A 509 -26.74 15.61 4.01
C ASP A 509 -26.95 16.77 3.02
N PRO A 510 -26.95 16.52 1.70
CA PRO A 510 -27.30 17.51 0.68
C PRO A 510 -28.72 17.99 0.86
N ASP A 511 -28.94 19.31 0.84
CA ASP A 511 -30.27 19.93 1.02
C ASP A 511 -31.02 19.46 2.29
N GLY A 512 -30.29 18.93 3.28
CA GLY A 512 -30.87 18.31 4.48
C GLY A 512 -31.56 16.96 4.25
N ASP A 513 -31.45 16.37 3.06
CA ASP A 513 -31.99 15.05 2.75
C ASP A 513 -31.08 13.94 3.28
N VAL A 514 -31.46 13.36 4.43
CA VAL A 514 -30.75 12.23 5.04
C VAL A 514 -30.70 10.99 4.14
N THR A 515 -31.58 10.88 3.14
CA THR A 515 -31.57 9.76 2.19
C THR A 515 -30.53 9.95 1.09
N ALA A 516 -30.06 11.18 0.88
CA ALA A 516 -28.99 11.54 -0.05
C ALA A 516 -27.61 11.66 0.64
N ARG A 517 -27.50 11.22 1.91
CA ARG A 517 -26.29 11.28 2.73
C ARG A 517 -25.07 10.68 2.02
N LEU A 518 -23.96 11.41 2.06
CA LEU A 518 -22.68 10.96 1.52
C LEU A 518 -21.51 11.30 2.46
N PRO A 519 -20.36 10.62 2.34
CA PRO A 519 -19.20 10.95 3.14
C PRO A 519 -18.50 12.20 2.57
N VAL A 520 -17.98 13.08 3.44
CA VAL A 520 -17.36 14.35 3.04
C VAL A 520 -16.21 14.18 2.03
N MET A 521 -15.49 13.05 2.11
CA MET A 521 -14.42 12.71 1.15
C MET A 521 -14.90 12.53 -0.30
N ASP A 522 -16.18 12.21 -0.53
CA ASP A 522 -16.77 12.08 -1.87
C ASP A 522 -17.00 13.45 -2.52
N LEU A 523 -16.90 14.55 -1.75
CA LEU A 523 -16.96 15.93 -2.28
C LEU A 523 -15.67 16.32 -3.02
N VAL A 524 -14.55 15.65 -2.74
CA VAL A 524 -13.28 15.89 -3.45
C VAL A 524 -13.35 15.22 -4.81
N ARG A 525 -13.64 16.02 -5.85
CA ARG A 525 -13.74 15.54 -7.23
C ARG A 525 -12.37 15.25 -7.84
N PRO A 526 -12.25 14.29 -8.78
CA PRO A 526 -10.95 13.94 -9.39
C PRO A 526 -10.23 15.17 -9.96
N GLY A 527 -8.99 15.38 -9.53
CA GLY A 527 -8.12 16.45 -10.02
C GLY A 527 -8.48 17.85 -9.53
N ARG A 528 -9.45 17.98 -8.62
CA ARG A 528 -9.90 19.28 -8.09
C ARG A 528 -9.57 19.40 -6.61
N PHE A 529 -9.22 20.62 -6.21
CA PHE A 529 -9.17 21.01 -4.82
C PHE A 529 -10.60 21.23 -4.29
N LEU A 530 -10.76 21.12 -2.98
CA LEU A 530 -12.00 21.43 -2.29
C LEU A 530 -11.71 22.39 -1.14
N LEU A 531 -12.36 23.55 -1.13
CA LEU A 531 -12.41 24.43 0.03
C LEU A 531 -13.71 24.15 0.80
N ILE A 532 -13.57 23.75 2.06
CA ILE A 532 -14.68 23.53 2.97
C ILE A 532 -14.71 24.68 3.98
N ALA A 533 -15.72 25.53 3.87
CA ALA A 533 -15.95 26.64 4.80
C ALA A 533 -16.93 26.22 5.90
N GLY A 534 -16.84 26.89 7.05
CA GLY A 534 -17.90 26.82 8.06
C GLY A 534 -19.19 27.52 7.58
N GLU A 535 -20.26 27.37 8.35
CA GLU A 535 -21.59 27.90 8.04
C GLU A 535 -21.62 29.42 7.77
N ASP A 536 -20.80 30.19 8.48
CA ASP A 536 -20.67 31.65 8.33
C ASP A 536 -19.60 32.04 7.29
N GLY A 537 -18.93 31.06 6.67
CA GLY A 537 -17.77 31.25 5.79
C GLY A 537 -18.11 31.58 4.33
N GLN A 538 -19.21 32.28 4.06
CA GLN A 538 -19.63 32.63 2.69
C GLN A 538 -18.54 33.37 1.89
N ALA A 539 -17.80 34.27 2.54
CA ALA A 539 -16.72 35.00 1.91
C ALA A 539 -15.59 34.07 1.41
N TRP A 540 -15.32 32.96 2.09
CA TRP A 540 -14.36 31.95 1.63
C TRP A 540 -14.84 31.23 0.36
N ALA A 541 -16.13 30.88 0.31
CA ALA A 541 -16.71 30.20 -0.85
C ALA A 541 -16.70 31.09 -2.11
N GLU A 542 -17.02 32.38 -1.94
CA GLU A 542 -16.95 33.37 -3.01
C GLU A 542 -15.52 33.62 -3.49
N ALA A 543 -14.58 33.74 -2.55
CA ALA A 543 -13.15 33.88 -2.86
C ALA A 543 -12.61 32.67 -3.62
N ALA A 544 -12.93 31.45 -3.18
CA ALA A 544 -12.54 30.23 -3.86
C ALA A 544 -13.02 30.19 -5.32
N ALA A 545 -14.28 30.57 -5.57
CA ALA A 545 -14.83 30.61 -6.93
C ALA A 545 -14.10 31.62 -7.84
N LYS A 546 -13.76 32.79 -7.31
CA LYS A 546 -13.02 33.82 -8.04
C LYS A 546 -11.59 33.38 -8.35
N VAL A 547 -10.85 32.94 -7.31
CA VAL A 547 -9.45 32.50 -7.44
C VAL A 547 -9.33 31.30 -8.38
N ALA A 548 -10.28 30.38 -8.36
CA ALA A 548 -10.32 29.26 -9.31
C ALA A 548 -10.31 29.73 -10.77
N GLY A 549 -11.12 30.76 -11.08
CA GLY A 549 -11.21 31.34 -12.42
C GLY A 549 -9.95 32.12 -12.82
N GLU A 550 -9.35 32.85 -11.89
CA GLU A 550 -8.13 33.65 -12.14
C GLU A 550 -6.89 32.78 -12.33
N LEU A 551 -6.73 31.72 -11.52
CA LEU A 551 -5.57 30.83 -11.59
C LEU A 551 -5.73 29.72 -12.65
N GLY A 552 -6.95 29.48 -13.14
CA GLY A 552 -7.25 28.38 -14.06
C GLY A 552 -7.14 27.01 -13.39
N VAL A 553 -7.40 26.93 -12.08
CA VAL A 553 -7.27 25.71 -11.26
C VAL A 553 -8.66 25.17 -10.94
N GLY A 554 -8.81 23.85 -10.94
CA GLY A 554 -10.01 23.21 -10.44
C GLY A 554 -10.13 23.34 -8.92
N LEU A 555 -10.94 24.28 -8.44
CA LEU A 555 -11.28 24.43 -7.03
C LEU A 555 -12.80 24.46 -6.86
N ASP A 556 -13.32 23.58 -6.01
CA ASP A 556 -14.71 23.57 -5.56
C ASP A 556 -14.79 24.19 -4.17
N ALA A 557 -15.94 24.78 -3.84
CA ALA A 557 -16.17 25.37 -2.53
C ALA A 557 -17.54 24.96 -1.99
N VAL A 558 -17.60 24.71 -0.69
CA VAL A 558 -18.84 24.31 -0.01
C VAL A 558 -18.83 24.80 1.43
N ARG A 559 -19.98 25.24 1.94
CA ARG A 559 -20.18 25.49 3.37
C ARG A 559 -20.81 24.28 4.03
N ILE A 560 -20.23 23.83 5.14
CA ILE A 560 -20.76 22.72 5.94
C ILE A 560 -21.00 23.18 7.36
N GLY A 561 -22.26 23.06 7.81
CA GLY A 561 -22.67 23.40 9.17
C GLY A 561 -23.79 22.53 9.70
N HIS A 562 -24.20 22.80 10.93
CA HIS A 562 -25.26 22.03 11.59
C HIS A 562 -26.67 22.48 11.21
N LEU A 563 -26.89 23.80 11.18
CA LEU A 563 -28.20 24.43 10.93
C LEU A 563 -28.27 25.21 9.62
N ASP A 564 -27.11 25.56 9.07
CA ASP A 564 -26.93 26.36 7.85
C ASP A 564 -25.67 25.84 7.12
N GLY A 565 -25.49 26.23 5.87
CA GLY A 565 -24.50 25.70 4.95
C GLY A 565 -25.16 25.19 3.67
N ASP A 566 -24.33 24.88 2.68
CA ASP A 566 -24.79 24.26 1.43
C ASP A 566 -25.01 22.75 1.64
N LEU A 567 -24.28 22.15 2.60
CA LEU A 567 -24.49 20.79 3.08
C LEU A 567 -24.64 20.80 4.60
N LEU A 568 -25.52 19.96 5.12
CA LEU A 568 -25.76 19.85 6.56
C LEU A 568 -24.98 18.67 7.15
N ALA A 569 -24.29 18.90 8.26
CA ALA A 569 -23.70 17.86 9.10
C ALA A 569 -24.47 17.79 10.42
N PRO A 570 -25.64 17.12 10.47
CA PRO A 570 -26.47 17.10 11.67
C PRO A 570 -25.84 16.34 12.84
N GLY A 571 -24.91 15.41 12.55
CA GLY A 571 -24.09 14.75 13.57
C GLY A 571 -22.93 15.63 14.04
N THR A 572 -22.34 15.30 15.19
CA THR A 572 -21.25 16.09 15.78
C THR A 572 -19.88 15.82 15.15
N ALA A 573 -19.73 14.77 14.33
CA ALA A 573 -18.44 14.32 13.82
C ALA A 573 -17.69 15.40 13.03
N TRP A 574 -18.36 16.12 12.13
CA TRP A 574 -17.71 17.21 11.38
C TRP A 574 -17.31 18.36 12.32
N LEU A 575 -18.22 18.82 13.18
CA LEU A 575 -17.96 19.91 14.13
C LEU A 575 -16.78 19.60 15.07
N ASP A 576 -16.66 18.36 15.53
CA ASP A 576 -15.59 17.89 16.41
C ASP A 576 -14.23 17.83 15.70
N ARG A 577 -14.22 17.51 14.40
CA ARG A 577 -13.00 17.21 13.64
C ARG A 577 -12.51 18.34 12.75
N ARG A 578 -13.37 19.31 12.40
CA ARG A 578 -13.06 20.36 11.41
C ARG A 578 -12.00 21.37 11.87
N GLY A 579 -11.60 21.34 13.14
CA GLY A 579 -10.52 22.18 13.70
C GLY A 579 -10.72 23.70 13.60
N THR A 580 -11.85 24.16 13.07
CA THR A 580 -12.11 25.53 12.64
C THR A 580 -13.45 26.04 13.21
N GLY A 581 -13.54 27.35 13.43
CA GLY A 581 -14.78 28.03 13.80
C GLY A 581 -15.77 28.12 12.64
N PRO A 582 -17.00 28.62 12.90
CA PRO A 582 -18.04 28.73 11.87
C PRO A 582 -17.69 29.70 10.72
N GLY A 583 -16.75 30.63 10.93
CA GLY A 583 -16.21 31.50 9.88
C GLY A 583 -14.88 31.02 9.28
N GLY A 584 -14.37 29.85 9.66
CA GLY A 584 -13.10 29.30 9.16
C GLY A 584 -13.24 28.54 7.84
N ALA A 585 -12.10 28.03 7.34
CA ALA A 585 -12.03 27.27 6.10
C ALA A 585 -10.91 26.21 6.12
N VAL A 586 -11.07 25.16 5.31
CA VAL A 586 -10.09 24.09 5.12
C VAL A 586 -9.93 23.84 3.62
N LEU A 587 -8.70 23.93 3.11
CA LEU A 587 -8.36 23.59 1.72
C LEU A 587 -7.83 22.17 1.64
N VAL A 588 -8.45 21.36 0.79
CA VAL A 588 -8.18 19.93 0.61
C VAL A 588 -7.67 19.68 -0.80
N ARG A 589 -6.58 18.91 -0.91
CA ARG A 589 -5.97 18.49 -2.16
C ARG A 589 -6.78 17.41 -2.88
N PRO A 590 -6.53 17.18 -4.19
CA PRO A 590 -7.13 16.07 -4.94
C PRO A 590 -6.87 14.69 -4.34
N ASP A 591 -5.78 14.52 -3.57
CA ASP A 591 -5.45 13.27 -2.87
C ASP A 591 -6.02 13.19 -1.43
N ARG A 592 -6.94 14.09 -1.07
CA ARG A 592 -7.63 14.19 0.22
C ARG A 592 -6.73 14.58 1.40
N VAL A 593 -5.52 15.05 1.15
CA VAL A 593 -4.67 15.66 2.18
C VAL A 593 -5.11 17.11 2.39
N VAL A 594 -5.23 17.54 3.64
CA VAL A 594 -5.48 18.95 3.96
C VAL A 594 -4.22 19.74 3.65
N ALA A 595 -4.31 20.72 2.75
CA ALA A 595 -3.19 21.56 2.34
C ALA A 595 -3.01 22.79 3.23
N TRP A 596 -4.11 23.34 3.73
CA TRP A 596 -4.13 24.61 4.45
C TRP A 596 -5.45 24.75 5.23
N CYS A 597 -5.45 25.52 6.32
CA CYS A 597 -6.66 25.89 7.03
C CYS A 597 -6.61 27.30 7.62
N ALA A 598 -7.78 27.91 7.77
CA ALA A 598 -8.02 29.14 8.50
C ALA A 598 -9.00 28.87 9.65
N THR A 599 -8.62 29.25 10.88
CA THR A 599 -9.42 28.97 12.09
C THR A 599 -10.67 29.84 12.23
N GLY A 600 -10.73 30.97 11.52
CA GLY A 600 -11.84 31.93 11.56
C GLY A 600 -11.93 32.75 10.27
N PRO A 601 -12.74 33.83 10.26
CA PRO A 601 -12.86 34.69 9.08
C PRO A 601 -11.57 35.46 8.81
N ALA A 602 -11.31 35.75 7.54
CA ALA A 602 -10.19 36.60 7.10
C ALA A 602 -10.67 37.97 6.63
N ASP A 603 -9.79 38.97 6.75
CA ASP A 603 -10.01 40.31 6.19
C ASP A 603 -9.99 40.29 4.65
N ASP A 604 -9.15 39.43 4.06
CA ASP A 604 -9.03 39.22 2.61
C ASP A 604 -8.95 37.72 2.25
N PRO A 605 -10.11 37.03 2.21
CA PRO A 605 -10.18 35.62 1.85
C PRO A 605 -9.59 35.28 0.47
N GLU A 606 -9.68 36.20 -0.50
CA GLU A 606 -9.15 36.01 -1.86
C GLU A 606 -7.62 35.94 -1.84
N ALA A 607 -6.98 36.87 -1.12
CA ALA A 607 -5.52 36.89 -0.98
C ALA A 607 -4.99 35.63 -0.28
N GLU A 608 -5.66 35.17 0.79
CA GLU A 608 -5.25 33.97 1.52
C GLU A 608 -5.40 32.68 0.69
N VAL A 609 -6.53 32.49 0.01
CA VAL A 609 -6.73 31.32 -0.88
C VAL A 609 -5.74 31.34 -2.04
N THR A 610 -5.48 32.51 -2.62
CA THR A 610 -4.46 32.67 -3.68
C THR A 610 -3.08 32.30 -3.18
N ALA A 611 -2.67 32.81 -2.01
CA ALA A 611 -1.36 32.50 -1.42
C ALA A 611 -1.23 31.00 -1.11
N ALA A 612 -2.28 30.37 -0.57
CA ALA A 612 -2.27 28.95 -0.29
C ALA A 612 -2.14 28.10 -1.56
N LEU A 613 -2.89 28.42 -2.62
CA LEU A 613 -2.79 27.71 -3.89
C LEU A 613 -1.46 27.94 -4.61
N ASP A 614 -0.95 29.17 -4.63
CA ASP A 614 0.36 29.48 -5.23
C ASP A 614 1.48 28.68 -4.55
N ALA A 615 1.45 28.60 -3.22
CA ALA A 615 2.40 27.81 -2.43
C ALA A 615 2.28 26.31 -2.73
N VAL A 616 1.06 25.76 -2.68
CA VAL A 616 0.80 24.34 -2.93
C VAL A 616 1.16 23.94 -4.36
N LEU A 617 0.83 24.77 -5.36
CA LEU A 617 1.04 24.48 -6.79
C LEU A 617 2.41 24.91 -7.30
N ARG A 618 3.26 25.51 -6.46
CA ARG A 618 4.61 25.98 -6.82
C ARG A 618 4.59 26.87 -8.07
N ARG A 619 3.67 27.84 -8.10
CA ARG A 619 3.53 28.77 -9.23
C ARG A 619 4.52 29.91 -9.06
N ASP A 620 5.40 30.09 -10.04
CA ASP A 620 6.19 31.33 -10.15
C ASP A 620 5.27 32.44 -10.65
N ARG A 621 5.20 33.56 -9.92
CA ARG A 621 4.44 34.75 -10.33
C ARG A 621 5.18 35.59 -11.36
#